data_AF-A0A941W0P6-F1
#
_entry.id   AF-A0A941W0P6-F1
#
_cell.length_a   1.000
_cell.length_b   1.000
_cell.length_c   1.000
_cell.angle_alpha   90.00
_cell.angle_beta   90.00
_cell.angle_gamma   90.00
#
_symmetry.space_group_name_H-M   'P 1'
#
loop_
_entity.id
_entity.type
_entity.pdbx_description
1 polymer ?
#
loop_
_entity_poly.entity_id
_entity_poly.type
_entity_poly.pdbx_seq_one_letter_code
_entity_poly.pdbx_strand_id
1 'polypeptide(L)'
;MKKLIIIVVFVILVFPIFTINNQKEILAEVAVVHANEAWQITDIILKEDHTLKWQVKEDDYWSFNTAMFPEGHSADGIPVPALRSYALPGEDIGMLLGKTGEGRVISMGLSGSDNVRPDEGGSYLYLTINDDLLSAFGKGFKDNNGEILVTITQTPRRVAKIGIFFIEGCPGVIPTARHIKEVIAEEAIDAKISLILIETPEDARQLHFTGSPTVRINGKDIESNIKDIKDYALRSRLYSIDGRKSDYPSKDMIRDAIKNVK
;
A
#
# COMPACT_ATOMS: atom_id res chain seq x y z
N MET A 1 -4.33 17.79 -63.47
CA MET A 1 -3.87 17.73 -62.06
C MET A 1 -4.70 16.69 -61.33
N LYS A 2 -4.14 15.49 -61.07
CA LYS A 2 -4.84 14.40 -60.39
C LYS A 2 -4.88 14.68 -58.89
N LYS A 3 -6.07 14.72 -58.27
CA LYS A 3 -6.25 14.79 -56.82
C LYS A 3 -5.92 13.43 -56.21
N LEU A 4 -4.94 13.39 -55.33
CA LEU A 4 -4.58 12.20 -54.54
C LEU A 4 -5.57 12.09 -53.38
N ILE A 5 -6.31 10.97 -53.31
CA ILE A 5 -7.18 10.64 -52.18
C ILE A 5 -6.32 9.85 -51.19
N ILE A 6 -6.10 10.41 -49.99
CA ILE A 6 -5.44 9.72 -48.88
C ILE A 6 -6.54 8.93 -48.13
N ILE A 7 -6.49 7.60 -48.21
CA ILE A 7 -7.33 6.71 -47.41
C ILE A 7 -6.56 6.40 -46.13
N VAL A 8 -7.03 6.90 -44.99
CA VAL A 8 -6.50 6.53 -43.67
C VAL A 8 -7.23 5.27 -43.22
N VAL A 9 -6.51 4.15 -43.17
CA VAL A 9 -7.03 2.87 -42.67
C VAL A 9 -6.78 2.81 -41.16
N PHE A 10 -7.84 2.83 -40.36
CA PHE A 10 -7.76 2.49 -38.93
C PHE A 10 -7.80 0.97 -38.77
N VAL A 11 -6.69 0.38 -38.34
CA VAL A 11 -6.65 -1.02 -37.93
C VAL A 11 -7.09 -1.08 -36.47
N ILE A 12 -8.33 -1.49 -36.21
CA ILE A 12 -8.81 -1.77 -34.86
C ILE A 12 -8.44 -3.23 -34.55
N LEU A 13 -7.39 -3.42 -33.75
CA LEU A 13 -7.05 -4.71 -33.16
C LEU A 13 -8.05 -5.04 -32.05
N VAL A 14 -9.04 -5.85 -32.37
CA VAL A 14 -9.97 -6.40 -31.37
C VAL A 14 -9.35 -7.67 -30.78
N PHE A 15 -8.81 -7.58 -29.56
CA PHE A 15 -8.42 -8.77 -28.81
C PHE A 15 -9.66 -9.44 -28.20
N PRO A 16 -9.83 -10.77 -28.35
CA PRO A 16 -10.93 -11.47 -27.72
C PRO A 16 -10.71 -11.50 -26.20
N ILE A 17 -11.62 -10.86 -25.46
CA ILE A 17 -11.68 -10.95 -24.00
C ILE A 17 -12.23 -12.34 -23.65
N PHE A 18 -11.34 -13.26 -23.32
CA PHE A 18 -11.73 -14.51 -22.67
C PHE A 18 -11.97 -14.24 -21.19
N THR A 19 -13.24 -14.21 -20.78
CA THR A 19 -13.63 -14.17 -19.37
C THR A 19 -13.42 -15.56 -18.75
N ILE A 20 -12.23 -15.80 -18.20
CA ILE A 20 -11.99 -16.95 -17.31
C ILE A 20 -12.43 -16.54 -15.91
N ASN A 21 -13.55 -17.09 -15.46
CA ASN A 21 -14.06 -16.92 -14.11
C ASN A 21 -13.28 -17.84 -13.16
N ASN A 22 -12.17 -17.37 -12.57
CA ASN A 22 -11.55 -18.01 -11.40
C ASN A 22 -10.78 -16.98 -10.53
N GLN A 23 -10.68 -17.26 -9.23
CA GLN A 23 -10.39 -16.29 -8.16
C GLN A 23 -9.05 -15.53 -8.27
N LYS A 24 -9.08 -14.20 -8.04
CA LYS A 24 -7.94 -13.33 -7.69
C LYS A 24 -6.68 -13.56 -8.56
N GLU A 25 -6.74 -13.24 -9.84
CA GLU A 25 -5.51 -13.08 -10.61
C GLU A 25 -4.73 -11.88 -10.07
N ILE A 26 -3.58 -12.17 -9.47
CA ILE A 26 -2.57 -11.16 -9.20
C ILE A 26 -2.00 -10.77 -10.57
N LEU A 27 -2.46 -9.64 -11.10
CA LEU A 27 -1.97 -9.12 -12.37
C LEU A 27 -0.58 -8.51 -12.16
N ALA A 28 0.37 -8.97 -12.97
CA ALA A 28 1.65 -8.33 -13.11
C ALA A 28 1.55 -7.25 -14.19
N GLU A 29 2.04 -6.06 -13.88
CA GLU A 29 2.09 -4.90 -14.77
C GLU A 29 3.56 -4.65 -15.14
N VAL A 30 3.86 -4.29 -16.38
CA VAL A 30 5.24 -4.05 -16.83
C VAL A 30 5.41 -2.57 -17.15
N ALA A 31 6.42 -1.94 -16.55
CA ALA A 31 6.82 -0.57 -16.85
C ALA A 31 8.16 -0.56 -17.58
N VAL A 32 8.26 0.22 -18.66
CA VAL A 32 9.55 0.56 -19.29
C VAL A 32 10.11 1.78 -18.57
N VAL A 33 11.38 1.75 -18.18
CA VAL A 33 12.04 2.88 -17.51
C VAL A 33 13.26 3.29 -18.31
N HIS A 34 13.24 4.48 -18.87
CA HIS A 34 14.35 5.04 -19.65
C HIS A 34 15.38 5.71 -18.74
N ALA A 35 16.67 5.47 -18.98
CA ALA A 35 17.74 5.98 -18.11
C ALA A 35 17.92 7.50 -18.20
N ASN A 36 17.46 8.12 -19.29
CA ASN A 36 17.62 9.55 -19.59
C ASN A 36 16.44 10.42 -19.14
N GLU A 37 15.50 9.86 -18.36
CA GLU A 37 14.33 10.57 -17.85
C GLU A 37 14.20 10.42 -16.34
N ALA A 38 14.04 11.55 -15.65
CA ALA A 38 13.87 11.59 -14.20
C ALA A 38 12.39 11.47 -13.82
N TRP A 39 12.10 10.62 -12.81
CA TRP A 39 10.76 10.43 -12.23
C TRP A 39 9.64 10.25 -13.26
N GLN A 40 9.80 9.25 -14.12
CA GLN A 40 8.81 8.86 -15.11
C GLN A 40 7.54 8.38 -14.42
N ILE A 41 6.38 8.94 -14.80
CA ILE A 41 5.09 8.44 -14.36
C ILE A 41 4.79 7.11 -15.06
N THR A 42 4.36 6.11 -14.30
CA THR A 42 3.86 4.84 -14.86
C THR A 42 2.33 4.81 -14.85
N ASP A 43 1.72 3.90 -15.60
CA ASP A 43 0.26 3.66 -15.53
C ASP A 43 -0.16 2.84 -14.29
N ILE A 44 0.79 2.51 -13.40
CA ILE A 44 0.56 1.66 -12.24
C ILE A 44 0.03 2.51 -11.09
N ILE A 45 -1.22 2.23 -10.70
CA ILE A 45 -1.88 2.84 -9.55
C ILE A 45 -1.71 1.94 -8.33
N LEU A 46 -1.17 2.48 -7.24
CA LEU A 46 -0.94 1.76 -6.00
C LEU A 46 -2.26 1.42 -5.31
N LYS A 47 -2.39 0.17 -4.90
CA LYS A 47 -3.59 -0.35 -4.23
C LYS A 47 -3.36 -0.30 -2.72
N GLU A 48 -4.28 0.34 -1.99
CA GLU A 48 -4.27 0.29 -0.52
C GLU A 48 -4.22 -1.15 -0.01
N ASP A 49 -3.59 -1.36 1.14
CA ASP A 49 -3.54 -2.67 1.79
C ASP A 49 -2.91 -3.76 0.90
N HIS A 50 -1.99 -3.40 0.01
CA HIS A 50 -1.19 -4.33 -0.79
C HIS A 50 0.29 -4.27 -0.44
N THR A 51 1.01 -5.33 -0.79
CA THR A 51 2.46 -5.34 -0.92
C THR A 51 2.79 -5.11 -2.39
N LEU A 52 3.58 -4.09 -2.67
CA LEU A 52 4.23 -3.85 -3.95
C LEU A 52 5.45 -4.76 -4.04
N LYS A 53 5.55 -5.56 -5.09
CA LYS A 53 6.75 -6.32 -5.45
C LYS A 53 7.23 -5.88 -6.82
N TRP A 54 8.54 -5.84 -7.00
CA TRP A 54 9.13 -5.51 -8.28
C TRP A 54 10.25 -6.49 -8.63
N GLN A 55 10.42 -6.67 -9.94
CA GLN A 55 11.48 -7.47 -10.53
C GLN A 55 11.86 -6.85 -11.87
N VAL A 56 13.12 -6.44 -12.00
CA VAL A 56 13.69 -6.06 -13.29
C VAL A 56 13.99 -7.33 -14.07
N LYS A 57 13.74 -7.31 -15.38
CA LYS A 57 14.01 -8.43 -16.27
C LYS A 57 15.50 -8.80 -16.24
N GLU A 58 15.77 -10.11 -16.20
CA GLU A 58 17.13 -10.64 -16.23
C GLU A 58 17.85 -10.15 -17.49
N ASP A 59 19.11 -9.74 -17.34
CA ASP A 59 19.97 -9.16 -18.38
C ASP A 59 19.52 -7.81 -18.97
N ASP A 60 18.55 -7.11 -18.37
CA ASP A 60 18.30 -5.70 -18.72
C ASP A 60 19.33 -4.79 -18.01
N TYR A 61 20.01 -3.95 -18.79
CA TYR A 61 21.03 -3.03 -18.33
C TYR A 61 20.75 -1.61 -18.82
N TRP A 62 21.14 -0.64 -18.00
CA TRP A 62 21.16 0.76 -18.37
C TRP A 62 22.47 1.42 -17.92
N SER A 63 22.73 2.64 -18.35
CA SER A 63 23.93 3.37 -17.97
C SER A 63 23.57 4.77 -17.52
N PHE A 64 24.07 5.20 -16.36
CA PHE A 64 24.09 6.62 -15.97
C PHE A 64 25.30 7.38 -16.54
N ASN A 65 26.22 6.70 -17.22
CA ASN A 65 27.39 7.34 -17.84
C ASN A 65 28.00 6.43 -18.89
N THR A 66 27.62 6.59 -20.16
CA THR A 66 28.10 5.71 -21.23
C THR A 66 29.62 5.76 -21.48
N ALA A 67 30.31 6.81 -21.02
CA ALA A 67 31.77 6.87 -21.14
C ALA A 67 32.48 5.99 -20.10
N MET A 68 31.88 5.82 -18.91
CA MET A 68 32.42 4.97 -17.84
C MET A 68 31.85 3.54 -17.90
N PHE A 69 30.57 3.41 -18.26
CA PHE A 69 29.82 2.15 -18.34
C PHE A 69 29.19 2.01 -19.75
N PRO A 70 29.99 1.73 -20.79
CA PRO A 70 29.49 1.64 -22.17
C PRO A 70 28.51 0.48 -22.37
N GLU A 71 28.70 -0.62 -21.65
CA GLU A 71 27.80 -1.79 -21.65
C GLU A 71 26.68 -1.68 -20.58
N GLY A 72 26.65 -0.59 -19.82
CA GLY A 72 25.73 -0.38 -18.70
C GLY A 72 26.08 -1.15 -17.42
N HIS A 73 25.14 -1.12 -16.48
CA HIS A 73 25.15 -1.79 -15.19
C HIS A 73 23.71 -2.17 -14.80
N SER A 74 23.58 -3.06 -13.82
CA SER A 74 22.27 -3.53 -13.39
C SER A 74 21.48 -2.42 -12.67
N ALA A 75 20.20 -2.69 -12.45
CA ALA A 75 19.32 -1.82 -11.68
C ALA A 75 19.70 -1.67 -10.20
N ASP A 76 20.59 -2.52 -9.64
CA ASP A 76 21.14 -2.30 -8.29
C ASP A 76 22.08 -1.08 -8.24
N GLY A 77 22.57 -0.62 -9.39
CA GLY A 77 23.52 0.47 -9.47
C GLY A 77 24.94 0.05 -9.14
N ILE A 78 25.77 1.04 -8.84
CA ILE A 78 27.17 0.89 -8.48
C ILE A 78 27.31 1.28 -6.99
N PRO A 79 28.02 0.48 -6.16
CA PRO A 79 28.08 0.64 -4.70
C PRO A 79 28.92 1.85 -4.27
N VAL A 80 28.46 3.02 -4.67
CA VAL A 80 29.05 4.33 -4.45
C VAL A 80 27.91 5.26 -4.03
N PRO A 81 27.95 5.82 -2.82
CA PRO A 81 26.89 6.69 -2.32
C PRO A 81 26.68 7.93 -3.20
N ALA A 82 25.46 8.11 -3.65
CA ALA A 82 25.02 9.23 -4.48
C ALA A 82 25.12 10.56 -3.73
N LEU A 83 25.49 11.62 -4.46
CA LEU A 83 25.71 12.94 -3.89
C LEU A 83 24.38 13.71 -3.71
N ARG A 84 24.43 14.84 -3.00
CA ARG A 84 23.26 15.63 -2.58
C ARG A 84 22.27 16.06 -3.67
N SER A 85 22.68 16.08 -4.94
CA SER A 85 21.82 16.50 -6.06
C SER A 85 21.20 15.32 -6.82
N TYR A 86 21.50 14.08 -6.41
CA TYR A 86 20.97 12.89 -7.04
C TYR A 86 19.53 12.62 -6.61
N ALA A 87 18.85 11.73 -7.32
CA ALA A 87 17.46 11.38 -7.05
C ALA A 87 17.23 10.83 -5.63
N LEU A 88 18.18 10.07 -5.09
CA LEU A 88 18.22 9.69 -3.69
C LEU A 88 19.67 9.73 -3.16
N PRO A 89 20.08 10.84 -2.50
CA PRO A 89 21.42 10.96 -1.94
C PRO A 89 21.71 9.88 -0.88
N GLY A 90 22.94 9.35 -0.88
CA GLY A 90 23.41 8.32 0.04
C GLY A 90 23.22 6.88 -0.46
N GLU A 91 22.26 6.63 -1.36
CA GLU A 91 22.06 5.33 -2.00
C GLU A 91 22.97 5.16 -3.23
N ASP A 92 23.04 3.94 -3.78
CA ASP A 92 23.93 3.63 -4.89
C ASP A 92 23.59 4.40 -6.17
N ILE A 93 24.62 4.93 -6.83
CA ILE A 93 24.48 5.63 -8.11
C ILE A 93 24.02 4.65 -9.18
N GLY A 94 23.09 5.04 -10.03
CA GLY A 94 22.56 4.17 -11.08
C GLY A 94 21.50 3.18 -10.62
N MET A 95 21.15 3.17 -9.34
CA MET A 95 20.11 2.30 -8.80
C MET A 95 18.74 2.68 -9.35
N LEU A 96 17.87 1.69 -9.61
CA LEU A 96 16.45 1.92 -9.86
C LEU A 96 15.77 2.37 -8.56
N LEU A 97 15.06 3.49 -8.64
CA LEU A 97 14.29 4.05 -7.54
C LEU A 97 12.82 4.13 -7.91
N GLY A 98 11.98 3.95 -6.90
CA GLY A 98 10.54 4.21 -6.96
C GLY A 98 10.15 5.42 -6.15
N LYS A 99 9.11 6.15 -6.55
CA LYS A 99 8.50 7.20 -5.73
C LYS A 99 6.98 7.02 -5.68
N THR A 100 6.44 7.13 -4.48
CA THR A 100 5.04 6.83 -4.14
C THR A 100 4.41 8.00 -3.36
N GLY A 101 3.08 8.14 -3.43
CA GLY A 101 2.30 9.09 -2.62
C GLY A 101 2.86 10.53 -2.60
N GLU A 102 2.95 11.12 -1.41
CA GLU A 102 3.49 12.48 -1.18
C GLU A 102 5.02 12.60 -1.36
N GLY A 103 5.65 11.71 -2.13
CA GLY A 103 7.07 11.78 -2.48
C GLY A 103 7.98 10.88 -1.67
N ARG A 104 7.45 9.82 -1.05
CA ARG A 104 8.31 8.78 -0.46
C ARG A 104 9.10 8.10 -1.57
N VAL A 105 10.41 8.02 -1.41
CA VAL A 105 11.29 7.29 -2.32
C VAL A 105 11.62 5.90 -1.75
N ILE A 106 11.72 4.91 -2.64
CA ILE A 106 12.03 3.51 -2.36
C ILE A 106 13.28 3.13 -3.15
N SER A 107 14.30 2.62 -2.46
CA SER A 107 15.43 1.93 -3.10
C SER A 107 14.93 0.60 -3.67
N MET A 108 14.76 0.52 -4.98
CA MET A 108 14.18 -0.66 -5.62
C MET A 108 15.25 -1.67 -6.04
N GLY A 109 16.29 -1.23 -6.76
CA GLY A 109 17.30 -2.16 -7.26
C GLY A 109 16.73 -3.16 -8.29
N LEU A 110 17.39 -4.31 -8.42
CA LEU A 110 17.00 -5.38 -9.35
C LEU A 110 15.67 -6.05 -8.96
N SER A 111 15.40 -6.23 -7.67
CA SER A 111 14.18 -6.85 -7.18
C SER A 111 13.93 -6.53 -5.72
N GLY A 112 12.67 -6.63 -5.29
CA GLY A 112 12.33 -6.37 -3.90
C GLY A 112 10.84 -6.25 -3.67
N SER A 113 10.50 -5.83 -2.46
CA SER A 113 9.12 -5.59 -2.07
C SER A 113 8.99 -4.58 -0.95
N ASP A 114 7.90 -3.85 -0.94
CA ASP A 114 7.53 -2.93 0.14
C ASP A 114 6.00 -2.86 0.27
N ASN A 115 5.52 -2.45 1.43
CA ASN A 115 4.10 -2.26 1.67
C ASN A 115 3.65 -0.89 1.16
N VAL A 116 2.52 -0.86 0.46
CA VAL A 116 1.85 0.40 0.14
C VAL A 116 1.32 0.98 1.45
N ARG A 117 1.74 2.20 1.78
CA ARG A 117 1.30 2.90 2.99
C ARG A 117 -0.14 3.38 2.84
N PRO A 118 -0.89 3.58 3.94
CA PRO A 118 -2.31 3.96 3.88
C PRO A 118 -2.59 5.23 3.06
N ASP A 119 -1.66 6.19 3.06
CA ASP A 119 -1.73 7.48 2.36
C ASP A 119 -1.31 7.41 0.87
N GLU A 120 -0.83 6.26 0.41
CA GLU A 120 -0.30 6.08 -0.95
C GLU A 120 -1.29 5.44 -1.91
N GLY A 121 -2.38 4.87 -1.38
CA GLY A 121 -3.43 4.25 -2.18
C GLY A 121 -4.04 5.22 -3.18
N GLY A 122 -4.19 4.77 -4.42
CA GLY A 122 -4.72 5.59 -5.52
C GLY A 122 -3.70 6.53 -6.16
N SER A 123 -2.46 6.60 -5.65
CA SER A 123 -1.38 7.36 -6.29
C SER A 123 -0.65 6.53 -7.37
N TYR A 124 -0.03 7.21 -8.33
CA TYR A 124 0.83 6.58 -9.34
C TYR A 124 2.19 6.22 -8.76
N LEU A 125 2.77 5.11 -9.24
CA LEU A 125 4.19 4.81 -9.06
C LEU A 125 5.02 5.59 -10.09
N TYR A 126 6.06 6.26 -9.61
CA TYR A 126 7.07 6.90 -10.47
C TYR A 126 8.38 6.13 -10.39
N LEU A 127 9.09 6.00 -11.50
CA LEU A 127 10.37 5.27 -11.58
C LEU A 127 11.48 6.16 -12.14
N THR A 128 12.71 5.96 -11.68
CA THR A 128 13.88 6.71 -12.14
C THR A 128 15.18 5.95 -11.87
N ILE A 129 16.23 6.24 -12.63
CA ILE A 129 17.60 5.93 -12.25
C ILE A 129 18.08 6.92 -11.17
N ASN A 130 18.91 6.46 -10.23
CA ASN A 130 19.55 7.31 -9.23
C ASN A 130 20.73 8.07 -9.82
N ASP A 131 20.44 9.22 -10.41
CA ASP A 131 21.43 10.09 -11.03
C ASP A 131 21.18 11.57 -10.69
N ASP A 132 22.13 12.44 -11.07
CA ASP A 132 22.22 13.85 -10.74
C ASP A 132 21.10 14.70 -11.36
N LEU A 133 19.99 14.84 -10.62
CA LEU A 133 18.81 15.61 -11.02
C LEU A 133 19.11 17.07 -11.36
N LEU A 134 20.08 17.67 -10.67
CA LEU A 134 20.41 19.10 -10.83
C LEU A 134 21.64 19.34 -11.70
N SER A 135 22.26 18.27 -12.23
CA SER A 135 23.53 18.35 -12.97
C SER A 135 24.61 19.14 -12.22
N ALA A 136 24.69 18.98 -10.90
CA ALA A 136 25.63 19.70 -10.04
C ALA A 136 27.05 19.09 -10.01
N PHE A 137 27.18 17.80 -10.34
CA PHE A 137 28.43 17.03 -10.30
C PHE A 137 28.72 16.28 -11.60
N GLY A 138 27.72 16.10 -12.46
CA GLY A 138 27.86 15.43 -13.75
C GLY A 138 27.03 16.11 -14.84
N LYS A 139 26.73 15.36 -15.90
CA LYS A 139 25.83 15.82 -16.98
C LYS A 139 24.36 15.54 -16.67
N GLY A 140 24.07 14.98 -15.48
CA GLY A 140 22.77 14.42 -15.13
C GLY A 140 22.33 13.42 -16.20
N PHE A 141 21.04 13.42 -16.49
CA PHE A 141 20.41 12.43 -17.35
C PHE A 141 20.80 12.50 -18.85
N LYS A 142 21.70 13.40 -19.25
CA LYS A 142 22.05 13.66 -20.65
C LYS A 142 23.04 12.66 -21.25
N ASP A 143 23.85 12.00 -20.43
CA ASP A 143 24.75 10.92 -20.85
C ASP A 143 24.31 9.55 -20.33
N ASN A 144 23.04 9.46 -19.93
CA ASN A 144 22.40 8.21 -19.60
C ASN A 144 21.87 7.57 -20.88
N ASN A 145 21.91 6.23 -20.93
CA ASN A 145 21.43 5.48 -22.09
C ASN A 145 20.86 4.12 -21.67
N GLY A 146 19.92 3.64 -22.48
CA GLY A 146 19.26 2.35 -22.26
C GLY A 146 17.95 2.49 -21.50
N GLU A 147 17.28 1.36 -21.39
CA GLU A 147 16.00 1.22 -20.70
C GLU A 147 15.95 -0.15 -20.05
N ILE A 148 15.18 -0.26 -18.98
CA ILE A 148 14.93 -1.53 -18.29
C ILE A 148 13.43 -1.79 -18.20
N LEU A 149 13.05 -3.07 -18.25
CA LEU A 149 11.69 -3.53 -18.02
C LEU A 149 11.51 -3.95 -16.57
N VAL A 150 10.60 -3.27 -15.87
CA VAL A 150 10.28 -3.54 -14.46
C VAL A 150 8.92 -4.19 -14.39
N THR A 151 8.87 -5.45 -13.95
CA THR A 151 7.62 -6.14 -13.63
C THR A 151 7.21 -5.76 -12.21
N ILE A 152 6.01 -5.21 -12.08
CA ILE A 152 5.40 -4.82 -10.82
C ILE A 152 4.23 -5.75 -10.52
N THR A 153 4.16 -6.22 -9.29
CA THR A 153 3.10 -7.10 -8.80
C THR A 153 2.55 -6.56 -7.50
N GLN A 154 1.23 -6.40 -7.39
CA GLN A 154 0.58 -5.94 -6.17
C GLN A 154 -0.24 -7.07 -5.54
N THR A 155 0.17 -7.53 -4.35
CA THR A 155 -0.51 -8.63 -3.65
C THR A 155 -1.31 -8.12 -2.45
N PRO A 156 -2.62 -8.42 -2.33
CA PRO A 156 -3.41 -7.98 -1.18
C PRO A 156 -2.83 -8.50 0.14
N ARG A 157 -2.70 -7.61 1.12
CA ARG A 157 -2.37 -7.96 2.51
C ARG A 157 -3.64 -8.22 3.31
N ARG A 158 -3.50 -9.03 4.36
CA ARG A 158 -4.58 -9.25 5.33
C ARG A 158 -4.51 -8.16 6.40
N VAL A 159 -5.19 -7.04 6.15
CA VAL A 159 -5.28 -5.93 7.10
C VAL A 159 -6.58 -6.01 7.88
N ALA A 160 -6.50 -6.17 9.21
CA ALA A 160 -7.67 -6.18 10.08
C ALA A 160 -8.21 -4.77 10.29
N LYS A 161 -9.50 -4.54 10.00
CA LYS A 161 -10.19 -3.28 10.27
C LYS A 161 -10.81 -3.34 11.66
N ILE A 162 -10.24 -2.62 12.62
CA ILE A 162 -10.67 -2.63 14.01
C ILE A 162 -11.35 -1.32 14.34
N GLY A 163 -12.65 -1.36 14.59
CA GLY A 163 -13.44 -0.22 15.03
C GLY A 163 -13.68 -0.26 16.54
N ILE A 164 -13.38 0.84 17.23
CA ILE A 164 -13.75 1.07 18.62
C ILE A 164 -14.85 2.13 18.62
N PHE A 165 -16.08 1.70 18.90
CA PHE A 165 -17.27 2.54 18.98
C PHE A 165 -17.47 2.97 20.42
N PHE A 166 -17.67 4.26 20.67
CA PHE A 166 -17.75 4.78 22.03
C PHE A 166 -18.64 6.01 22.14
N ILE A 167 -19.10 6.29 23.35
CA ILE A 167 -19.78 7.54 23.71
C ILE A 167 -18.82 8.47 24.45
N GLU A 168 -19.10 9.76 24.46
CA GLU A 168 -18.31 10.75 25.21
C GLU A 168 -18.21 10.37 26.70
N GLY A 169 -17.03 10.55 27.28
CA GLY A 169 -16.77 10.27 28.70
C GLY A 169 -16.62 8.79 29.07
N CYS A 170 -16.65 7.85 28.11
CA CYS A 170 -16.49 6.43 28.42
C CYS A 170 -15.08 6.10 28.96
N PRO A 171 -14.95 5.59 30.21
CA PRO A 171 -13.65 5.28 30.80
C PRO A 171 -12.97 4.06 30.15
N GLY A 172 -13.76 3.18 29.52
CA GLY A 172 -13.27 1.93 28.91
C GLY A 172 -12.53 2.10 27.59
N VAL A 173 -12.59 3.28 26.94
CA VAL A 173 -12.00 3.50 25.60
C VAL A 173 -10.48 3.36 25.61
N ILE A 174 -9.81 4.02 26.58
CA ILE A 174 -8.35 4.02 26.66
C ILE A 174 -7.80 2.61 26.98
N PRO A 175 -8.33 1.88 27.98
CA PRO A 175 -7.93 0.48 28.21
C PRO A 175 -8.18 -0.42 26.98
N THR A 176 -9.31 -0.24 26.29
CA THR A 176 -9.65 -1.01 25.07
C THR A 176 -8.62 -0.77 23.96
N ALA A 177 -8.34 0.50 23.65
CA ALA A 177 -7.36 0.85 22.62
C ALA A 177 -5.95 0.34 22.96
N ARG A 178 -5.58 0.40 24.25
CA ARG A 178 -4.32 -0.18 24.73
C ARG A 178 -4.27 -1.69 24.52
N HIS A 179 -5.30 -2.43 24.93
CA HIS A 179 -5.37 -3.88 24.71
C HIS A 179 -5.28 -4.25 23.23
N ILE A 180 -5.97 -3.52 22.35
CA ILE A 180 -5.89 -3.74 20.91
C ILE A 180 -4.46 -3.53 20.40
N LYS A 181 -3.80 -2.42 20.78
CA LYS A 181 -2.41 -2.15 20.38
C LYS A 181 -1.44 -3.22 20.87
N GLU A 182 -1.59 -3.67 22.12
CA GLU A 182 -0.79 -4.76 22.69
C GLU A 182 -0.96 -6.05 21.88
N VAL A 183 -2.20 -6.47 21.59
CA VAL A 183 -2.47 -7.69 20.80
C VAL A 183 -1.93 -7.58 19.37
N ILE A 184 -2.09 -6.43 18.71
CA ILE A 184 -1.54 -6.19 17.37
C ILE A 184 -0.02 -6.37 17.36
N ALA A 185 0.68 -5.79 18.35
CA ALA A 185 2.12 -5.88 18.46
C ALA A 185 2.60 -7.29 18.83
N GLU A 186 1.96 -7.93 19.81
CA GLU A 186 2.28 -9.30 20.27
C GLU A 186 2.14 -10.34 19.15
N GLU A 187 1.16 -10.18 18.26
CA GLU A 187 0.84 -11.16 17.21
C GLU A 187 1.31 -10.73 15.81
N ALA A 188 2.04 -9.60 15.70
CA ALA A 188 2.51 -9.02 14.44
C ALA A 188 1.40 -8.89 13.36
N ILE A 189 0.23 -8.39 13.77
CA ILE A 189 -0.95 -8.25 12.91
C ILE A 189 -0.89 -6.92 12.17
N ASP A 190 -1.17 -6.94 10.87
CA ASP A 190 -1.43 -5.70 10.14
C ASP A 190 -2.87 -5.24 10.37
N ALA A 191 -3.07 -4.02 10.89
CA ALA A 191 -4.39 -3.54 11.28
C ALA A 191 -4.54 -2.02 11.16
N LYS A 192 -5.75 -1.60 10.76
CA LYS A 192 -6.21 -0.21 10.80
C LYS A 192 -7.18 -0.05 11.98
N ILE A 193 -6.87 0.86 12.91
CA ILE A 193 -7.73 1.16 14.06
C ILE A 193 -8.50 2.45 13.79
N SER A 194 -9.81 2.41 13.97
CA SER A 194 -10.68 3.59 13.91
C SER A 194 -11.40 3.79 15.25
N LEU A 195 -11.43 5.02 15.72
CA LEU A 195 -12.25 5.45 16.85
C LEU A 195 -13.52 6.10 16.29
N ILE A 196 -14.68 5.58 16.68
CA ILE A 196 -15.98 6.04 16.18
C ILE A 196 -16.80 6.54 17.37
N LEU A 197 -16.99 7.86 17.44
CA LEU A 197 -17.86 8.48 18.44
C LEU A 197 -19.33 8.25 18.04
N ILE A 198 -20.16 7.90 19.02
CA ILE A 198 -21.61 7.75 18.93
C ILE A 198 -22.20 8.86 19.78
N GLU A 199 -22.82 9.85 19.13
CA GLU A 199 -23.29 11.07 19.79
C GLU A 199 -24.80 11.00 20.07
N THR A 200 -25.56 10.33 19.19
CA THR A 200 -27.02 10.32 19.26
C THR A 200 -27.61 8.91 19.39
N PRO A 201 -28.84 8.77 19.94
CA PRO A 201 -29.58 7.52 19.89
C PRO A 201 -29.83 7.02 18.45
N GLU A 202 -29.95 7.94 17.49
CA GLU A 202 -30.07 7.66 16.08
C GLU A 202 -28.79 6.99 15.53
N ASP A 203 -27.60 7.52 15.86
CA ASP A 203 -26.32 6.91 15.52
C ASP A 203 -26.23 5.50 16.12
N ALA A 204 -26.64 5.36 17.38
CA ALA A 204 -26.62 4.08 18.06
C ALA A 204 -27.49 3.05 17.33
N ARG A 205 -28.67 3.43 16.85
CA ARG A 205 -29.53 2.54 16.05
C ARG A 205 -28.95 2.24 14.67
N GLN A 206 -28.49 3.26 13.93
CA GLN A 206 -27.94 3.10 12.59
C GLN A 206 -26.69 2.21 12.57
N LEU A 207 -25.85 2.33 13.60
CA LEU A 207 -24.61 1.58 13.71
C LEU A 207 -24.77 0.31 14.55
N HIS A 208 -25.99 -0.07 14.96
CA HIS A 208 -26.28 -1.23 15.81
C HIS A 208 -25.41 -1.27 17.08
N PHE A 209 -25.20 -0.10 17.68
CA PHE A 209 -24.31 0.10 18.82
C PHE A 209 -24.91 -0.48 20.10
N THR A 210 -24.23 -1.43 20.72
CA THR A 210 -24.74 -2.15 21.90
C THR A 210 -24.26 -1.56 23.23
N GLY A 211 -23.43 -0.52 23.18
CA GLY A 211 -22.91 0.22 24.32
C GLY A 211 -21.40 0.43 24.24
N SER A 212 -20.89 1.33 25.08
CA SER A 212 -19.51 1.82 25.04
C SER A 212 -18.60 1.07 26.04
N PRO A 213 -17.35 0.74 25.66
CA PRO A 213 -16.86 0.67 24.29
C PRO A 213 -17.40 -0.59 23.60
N THR A 214 -17.63 -0.55 22.29
CA THR A 214 -17.90 -1.72 21.44
C THR A 214 -16.73 -1.90 20.48
N VAL A 215 -16.17 -3.12 20.41
CA VAL A 215 -15.09 -3.43 19.47
C VAL A 215 -15.63 -4.30 18.33
N ARG A 216 -15.30 -3.93 17.10
CA ARG A 216 -15.60 -4.72 15.91
C ARG A 216 -14.36 -4.96 15.07
N ILE A 217 -14.23 -6.17 14.54
CA ILE A 217 -13.12 -6.60 13.68
C ILE A 217 -13.70 -7.02 12.34
N ASN A 218 -13.28 -6.33 11.28
CA ASN A 218 -13.88 -6.41 9.94
C ASN A 218 -15.42 -6.32 9.97
N GLY A 219 -15.92 -5.39 10.79
CA GLY A 219 -17.36 -5.13 10.97
C GLY A 219 -18.10 -6.12 11.88
N LYS A 220 -17.47 -7.21 12.34
CA LYS A 220 -18.07 -8.19 13.26
C LYS A 220 -17.73 -7.85 14.70
N ASP A 221 -18.72 -7.90 15.58
CA ASP A 221 -18.52 -7.73 17.01
C ASP A 221 -17.62 -8.83 17.58
N ILE A 222 -16.76 -8.48 18.54
CA ILE A 222 -15.87 -9.45 19.22
C ILE A 222 -16.62 -10.43 20.13
N GLU A 223 -17.84 -10.07 20.57
CA GLU A 223 -18.73 -10.98 21.28
C GLU A 223 -19.71 -11.62 20.29
N SER A 224 -19.53 -12.92 20.05
CA SER A 224 -20.35 -13.69 19.09
C SER A 224 -21.83 -13.79 19.45
N ASN A 225 -22.17 -13.68 20.74
CA ASN A 225 -23.52 -13.86 21.28
C ASN A 225 -24.42 -12.62 21.16
N ILE A 226 -23.94 -11.53 20.54
CA ILE A 226 -24.66 -10.25 20.48
C ILE A 226 -25.67 -10.17 19.32
N LYS A 227 -25.66 -11.13 18.39
CA LYS A 227 -26.48 -11.07 17.16
C LYS A 227 -27.98 -10.88 17.38
N ASP A 228 -28.51 -11.28 18.54
CA ASP A 228 -29.94 -11.19 18.86
C ASP A 228 -30.32 -9.96 19.70
N ILE A 229 -29.35 -9.15 20.13
CA ILE A 229 -29.59 -7.93 20.91
C ILE A 229 -29.94 -6.78 19.96
N LYS A 230 -31.20 -6.33 20.03
CA LYS A 230 -31.72 -5.16 19.27
C LYS A 230 -31.90 -3.90 20.11
N ASP A 231 -31.31 -3.90 21.30
CA ASP A 231 -31.38 -2.79 22.24
C ASP A 231 -30.18 -1.88 22.04
N TYR A 232 -30.34 -0.89 21.16
CA TYR A 232 -29.31 0.06 20.77
C TYR A 232 -29.53 1.42 21.44
N ALA A 233 -28.56 1.86 22.24
CA ALA A 233 -28.65 3.09 23.01
C ALA A 233 -27.26 3.63 23.39
N LEU A 234 -27.22 4.91 23.77
CA LEU A 234 -26.07 5.56 24.40
C LEU A 234 -25.95 5.04 25.84
N ARG A 235 -25.15 3.99 26.05
CA ARG A 235 -24.97 3.35 27.36
C ARG A 235 -23.59 2.73 27.50
N SER A 236 -23.22 2.35 28.72
CA SER A 236 -22.05 1.50 28.98
C SER A 236 -22.31 0.05 28.54
N ARG A 237 -21.26 -0.61 28.05
CA ARG A 237 -21.25 -2.05 27.75
C ARG A 237 -20.40 -2.79 28.78
N LEU A 238 -20.90 -3.93 29.23
CA LEU A 238 -20.21 -4.80 30.18
C LEU A 238 -19.79 -6.09 29.49
N TYR A 239 -18.50 -6.40 29.57
CA TYR A 239 -17.88 -7.62 29.10
C TYR A 239 -17.81 -8.64 30.23
N SER A 240 -18.02 -9.92 29.92
CA SER A 240 -17.91 -11.01 30.89
C SER A 240 -16.55 -11.70 30.74
N ILE A 241 -15.67 -11.53 31.73
CA ILE A 241 -14.30 -12.08 31.75
C ILE A 241 -14.18 -12.95 32.99
N ASP A 242 -14.01 -14.26 32.82
CA ASP A 242 -13.90 -15.25 33.92
C ASP A 242 -15.02 -15.13 34.97
N GLY A 243 -16.25 -14.88 34.51
CA GLY A 243 -17.43 -14.70 35.36
C GLY A 243 -17.55 -13.33 36.04
N ARG A 244 -16.59 -12.41 35.84
CA ARG A 244 -16.63 -11.03 36.34
C ARG A 244 -17.06 -10.07 35.23
N LYS A 245 -17.75 -8.99 35.62
CA LYS A 245 -18.09 -7.89 34.70
C LYS A 245 -16.94 -6.90 34.59
N SER A 246 -16.67 -6.43 33.38
CA SER A 246 -15.65 -5.44 33.05
C SER A 246 -16.20 -4.40 32.08
N ASP A 247 -15.78 -3.14 32.23
CA ASP A 247 -16.21 -2.03 31.34
C ASP A 247 -15.45 -1.99 30.00
N TYR A 248 -14.55 -2.94 29.76
CA TYR A 248 -13.78 -3.07 28.52
C TYR A 248 -13.36 -4.54 28.29
N PRO A 249 -13.12 -4.95 27.03
CA PRO A 249 -12.78 -6.33 26.71
C PRO A 249 -11.37 -6.72 27.16
N SER A 250 -11.17 -7.99 27.47
CA SER A 250 -9.83 -8.54 27.72
C SER A 250 -9.01 -8.64 26.42
N LYS A 251 -7.69 -8.77 26.55
CA LYS A 251 -6.82 -9.08 25.41
C LYS A 251 -7.20 -10.39 24.72
N ASP A 252 -7.60 -11.39 25.48
CA ASP A 252 -7.94 -12.71 24.94
C ASP A 252 -9.19 -12.65 24.06
N MET A 253 -10.23 -11.91 24.47
CA MET A 253 -11.41 -11.69 23.63
C MET A 253 -11.06 -11.03 22.29
N ILE A 254 -10.18 -10.01 22.32
CA ILE A 254 -9.71 -9.34 21.10
C ILE A 254 -8.90 -10.31 20.24
N ARG A 255 -7.96 -11.05 20.83
CA ARG A 255 -7.08 -11.99 20.13
C ARG A 255 -7.88 -13.09 19.45
N ASP A 256 -8.85 -13.68 20.14
CA ASP A 256 -9.71 -14.73 19.61
C ASP A 256 -10.56 -14.20 18.45
N ALA A 257 -11.11 -12.99 18.59
CA ALA A 257 -11.86 -12.36 17.52
C ALA A 257 -11.00 -12.11 16.27
N ILE A 258 -9.74 -11.69 16.40
CA ILE A 258 -8.85 -11.52 15.24
C ILE A 258 -8.56 -12.86 14.56
N LYS A 259 -8.30 -13.92 15.35
CA LYS A 259 -8.01 -15.27 14.82
C LYS A 259 -9.19 -15.86 14.05
N ASN A 260 -10.42 -15.61 14.51
CA ASN A 260 -11.65 -16.13 13.92
C ASN A 260 -12.13 -15.41 12.65
N VAL A 261 -11.44 -14.34 12.24
CA VAL A 261 -11.80 -13.52 11.07
C VAL A 261 -10.83 -13.75 9.90
N LYS A 262 -9.88 -14.69 10.04
CA LYS A 262 -8.96 -15.13 8.97
C LYS A 262 -9.67 -15.90 7.85
#